data_AF-A0A534PCD9-F1
#
_entry.id   AF-A0A534PCD9-F1
#
_cell.length_a   1.000
_cell.length_b   1.000
_cell.length_c   1.000
_cell.angle_alpha   90.00
_cell.angle_beta   90.00
_cell.angle_gamma   90.00
#
_symmetry.space_group_name_H-M   'P 1'
#
loop_
_entity.id
_entity.type
_entity.pdbx_description
1 polymer ?
#
loop_
_entity_poly.entity_id
_entity_poly.type
_entity_poly.pdbx_seq_one_letter_code
_entity_poly.pdbx_strand_id
1 'polypeptide(L)'
;MRKILATALVAACACGGAQNFQDQARDAMPSSSSVHMGNPGDSQPSTGASGQLQQDLAVSSSDWYKATVGFVVSVNGATVWTLGVVEAVTSFPATTCSESSCTWGPGSNALDPNTYQLIVSKNADGESFDWHLDAQSKSAPAGTPFVTILHGNALPSGIRHRGTGKVTIDLDAAATLNNHSTDHGTIEIDYSNVGPAHIVARFTGVNDSSPNHAGDRGNAYYDFRELVSGGGDMEIAWHNTNTNERDDIHSRWLNDGSGRADVTALVTSGNLSLSNCWATAAAGFATTFDSFGHVGTEAACSITPAVPGTHMNDAQ
;
A
#
# COMPACT_ATOMS: atom_id res chain seq x y z
N MET A 1 -11.90 -54.84 46.06
CA MET A 1 -12.90 -53.96 45.41
C MET A 1 -12.89 -52.60 46.12
N ARG A 2 -12.67 -51.50 45.36
CA ARG A 2 -13.06 -50.09 45.63
C ARG A 2 -12.46 -49.41 46.88
N LYS A 3 -11.93 -48.18 46.89
CA LYS A 3 -11.63 -47.09 45.93
C LYS A 3 -10.61 -46.19 46.67
N ILE A 4 -9.44 -45.91 46.09
CA ILE A 4 -8.53 -44.86 46.57
C ILE A 4 -8.87 -43.59 45.79
N LEU A 5 -9.40 -42.56 46.47
CA LEU A 5 -9.49 -41.21 45.92
C LEU A 5 -8.09 -40.60 45.95
N ALA A 6 -7.45 -40.51 44.78
CA ALA A 6 -6.28 -39.68 44.59
C ALA A 6 -6.74 -38.29 44.13
N THR A 7 -6.59 -37.30 45.01
CA THR A 7 -6.81 -35.89 44.72
C THR A 7 -5.69 -35.41 43.80
N ALA A 8 -5.98 -35.25 42.51
CA ALA A 8 -5.05 -34.64 41.55
C ALA A 8 -4.99 -33.13 41.82
N LEU A 9 -3.86 -32.65 42.34
CA LEU A 9 -3.49 -31.24 42.22
C LEU A 9 -3.26 -30.96 40.73
N VAL A 10 -4.19 -30.25 40.10
CA VAL A 10 -3.96 -29.62 38.80
C VAL A 10 -3.06 -28.42 39.07
N ALA A 11 -1.76 -28.60 38.88
CA ALA A 11 -0.85 -27.48 38.71
C ALA A 11 -1.22 -26.80 37.39
N ALA A 12 -1.90 -25.65 37.49
CA ALA A 12 -2.06 -24.73 36.38
C ALA A 12 -0.67 -24.17 36.04
N CYS A 13 0.07 -24.85 35.15
CA CYS A 13 1.11 -24.20 34.39
C CYS A 13 0.43 -23.16 33.50
N ALA A 14 0.48 -21.90 33.94
CA ALA A 14 0.25 -20.77 33.07
C ALA A 14 1.32 -20.82 31.96
N CYS A 15 0.98 -21.45 30.83
CA CYS A 15 1.74 -21.35 29.59
C CYS A 15 1.52 -19.97 28.97
N GLY A 16 1.88 -18.92 29.70
CA GLY A 16 2.16 -17.59 29.17
C GLY A 16 3.68 -17.48 29.06
N GLY A 17 4.29 -18.32 28.22
CA GLY A 17 5.71 -18.19 27.91
C GLY A 17 5.93 -16.84 27.25
N ALA A 18 6.78 -16.00 27.84
CA ALA A 18 7.22 -14.77 27.18
C ALA A 18 7.72 -15.15 25.79
N GLN A 19 7.00 -14.70 24.75
CA GLN A 19 7.46 -14.87 23.37
C GLN A 19 8.87 -14.28 23.29
N ASN A 20 9.81 -15.02 22.68
CA ASN A 20 11.12 -14.46 22.41
C ASN A 20 10.96 -13.23 21.48
N PHE A 21 11.90 -12.28 21.53
CA PHE A 21 11.77 -11.04 20.78
C PHE A 21 11.60 -11.28 19.27
N GLN A 22 12.19 -12.35 18.73
CA GLN A 22 12.04 -12.74 17.34
C GLN A 22 10.58 -13.09 16.98
N ASP A 23 9.87 -13.83 17.83
CA ASP A 23 8.45 -14.14 17.65
C ASP A 23 7.59 -12.87 17.76
N GLN A 24 7.93 -11.95 18.68
CA GLN A 24 7.25 -10.65 18.79
C GLN A 24 7.46 -9.81 17.53
N ALA A 25 8.69 -9.72 17.03
CA ALA A 25 9.02 -8.99 15.81
C ALA A 25 8.28 -9.57 14.60
N ARG A 26 8.26 -10.90 14.44
CA ARG A 26 7.52 -11.56 13.35
C ARG A 26 6.02 -11.29 13.42
N ASP A 27 5.42 -11.39 14.60
CA ASP A 27 3.97 -11.24 14.77
C ASP A 27 3.51 -9.77 14.71
N ALA A 28 4.42 -8.84 14.99
CA ALA A 28 4.22 -7.40 14.89
C ALA A 28 4.18 -6.88 13.44
N MET A 29 4.88 -7.56 12.52
CA MET A 29 4.86 -7.16 11.12
C MET A 29 3.48 -7.43 10.51
N PRO A 30 2.87 -6.44 9.82
CA PRO A 30 1.64 -6.67 9.08
C PRO A 30 1.84 -7.73 8.01
N SER A 31 0.83 -8.56 7.77
CA SER A 31 0.87 -9.58 6.71
C SER A 31 0.27 -9.04 5.43
N SER A 32 0.81 -9.46 4.30
CA SER A 32 0.19 -9.26 2.99
C SER A 32 -1.28 -9.72 2.93
N SER A 33 -1.64 -10.77 3.67
CA SER A 33 -3.00 -11.33 3.73
C SER A 33 -4.00 -10.54 4.57
N SER A 34 -3.50 -9.60 5.38
CA SER A 34 -4.29 -8.84 6.35
C SER A 34 -4.74 -7.47 5.83
N VAL A 35 -4.17 -7.03 4.69
CA VAL A 35 -4.61 -5.85 3.95
C VAL A 35 -5.60 -6.35 2.90
N HIS A 36 -6.87 -6.34 3.28
CA HIS A 36 -7.95 -6.63 2.35
C HIS A 36 -8.14 -5.42 1.44
N MET A 37 -8.14 -5.65 0.13
CA MET A 37 -8.34 -4.61 -0.88
C MET A 37 -9.62 -4.99 -1.63
N GLY A 38 -10.73 -4.38 -1.24
CA GLY A 38 -11.99 -4.57 -1.98
C GLY A 38 -11.88 -3.86 -3.33
N ASN A 39 -11.97 -4.61 -4.44
CA ASN A 39 -12.15 -4.01 -5.75
C ASN A 39 -13.64 -3.73 -6.02
N PRO A 40 -13.98 -2.72 -6.84
CA PRO A 40 -15.32 -2.60 -7.41
C PRO A 40 -15.75 -3.92 -8.07
N GLY A 41 -16.88 -4.50 -7.64
CA GLY A 41 -17.44 -5.73 -8.21
C GLY A 41 -17.06 -7.05 -7.51
N ASP A 42 -16.11 -7.03 -6.57
CA ASP A 42 -15.77 -8.23 -5.80
C ASP A 42 -16.79 -8.51 -4.68
N SER A 43 -17.41 -9.69 -4.72
CA SER A 43 -18.25 -10.21 -3.62
C SER A 43 -17.48 -11.14 -2.66
N GLN A 44 -16.16 -11.27 -2.86
CA GLN A 44 -15.26 -12.07 -2.02
C GLN A 44 -13.88 -11.39 -1.87
N PRO A 45 -13.17 -11.60 -0.74
CA PRO A 45 -11.83 -11.08 -0.52
C PRO A 45 -10.83 -11.65 -1.55
N SER A 46 -10.11 -10.78 -2.26
CA SER A 46 -9.15 -11.20 -3.29
C SER A 46 -7.83 -11.67 -2.67
N THR A 47 -7.62 -12.98 -2.61
CA THR A 47 -6.29 -13.58 -2.42
C THR A 47 -5.69 -13.91 -3.78
N GLY A 48 -5.12 -12.91 -4.47
CA GLY A 48 -4.36 -13.12 -5.72
C GLY A 48 -4.82 -12.26 -6.88
N ALA A 49 -4.03 -11.23 -7.19
CA ALA A 49 -4.34 -10.15 -8.13
C ALA A 49 -4.01 -10.46 -9.62
N SER A 50 -4.30 -11.64 -10.18
CA SER A 50 -3.98 -11.89 -11.59
C SER A 50 -5.04 -12.59 -12.46
N GLY A 51 -5.95 -13.39 -11.88
CA GLY A 51 -6.89 -14.18 -12.69
C GLY A 51 -8.20 -13.48 -13.04
N GLN A 52 -8.84 -12.80 -12.07
CA GLN A 52 -10.17 -12.19 -12.24
C GLN A 52 -10.11 -10.81 -12.95
N LEU A 53 -9.00 -10.09 -12.80
CA LEU A 53 -8.73 -8.77 -13.40
C LEU A 53 -8.89 -8.72 -14.93
N GLN A 54 -8.47 -9.77 -15.64
CA GLN A 54 -8.55 -9.80 -17.10
C GLN A 54 -10.00 -9.86 -17.61
N GLN A 55 -10.92 -10.37 -16.78
CA GLN A 55 -12.31 -10.61 -17.14
C GLN A 55 -13.19 -9.37 -16.90
N ASP A 56 -12.93 -8.62 -15.82
CA ASP A 56 -13.65 -7.37 -15.51
C ASP A 56 -13.22 -6.20 -16.41
N LEU A 57 -11.96 -6.18 -16.88
CA LEU A 57 -11.46 -5.18 -17.82
C LEU A 57 -11.94 -5.40 -19.28
N ALA A 58 -12.49 -6.58 -19.59
CA ALA A 58 -12.88 -6.98 -20.95
C ALA A 58 -14.35 -6.66 -21.32
N VAL A 59 -15.20 -6.35 -20.33
CA VAL A 59 -16.54 -5.77 -20.56
C VAL A 59 -16.34 -4.29 -20.85
N SER A 60 -17.11 -3.65 -21.74
CA SER A 60 -16.91 -2.26 -22.21
C SER A 60 -16.87 -1.23 -21.06
N SER A 61 -15.75 -1.15 -20.34
CA SER A 61 -15.63 -0.45 -19.06
C SER A 61 -15.18 0.99 -19.26
N SER A 62 -15.75 1.91 -18.48
CA SER A 62 -15.29 3.30 -18.39
C SER A 62 -13.78 3.35 -18.11
N ASP A 63 -13.07 4.24 -18.79
CA ASP A 63 -11.63 4.40 -18.58
C ASP A 63 -11.31 4.84 -17.14
N TRP A 64 -12.23 5.55 -16.46
CA TRP A 64 -12.08 5.93 -15.06
C TRP A 64 -12.32 4.77 -14.08
N TYR A 65 -13.19 3.82 -14.45
CA TYR A 65 -13.30 2.56 -13.71
C TYR A 65 -11.99 1.77 -13.80
N LYS A 66 -11.42 1.64 -15.00
CA LYS A 66 -10.14 0.95 -15.20
C LYS A 66 -9.00 1.64 -14.47
N ALA A 67 -8.96 2.98 -14.52
CA ALA A 67 -7.97 3.78 -13.79
C ALA A 67 -8.10 3.57 -12.28
N THR A 68 -9.31 3.64 -11.73
CA THR A 68 -9.60 3.38 -10.30
C THR A 68 -9.07 2.01 -9.87
N VAL A 69 -9.46 0.95 -10.58
CA VAL A 69 -8.98 -0.41 -10.28
C VAL A 69 -7.47 -0.49 -10.43
N GLY A 70 -6.91 0.11 -11.47
CA GLY A 70 -5.46 0.16 -11.72
C GLY A 70 -4.68 0.79 -10.57
N PHE A 71 -5.11 1.95 -10.07
CA PHE A 71 -4.45 2.64 -8.97
C PHE A 71 -4.58 1.89 -7.65
N VAL A 72 -5.78 1.44 -7.30
CA VAL A 72 -6.03 0.66 -6.08
C VAL A 72 -5.15 -0.59 -6.06
N VAL A 73 -5.13 -1.36 -7.16
CA VAL A 73 -4.31 -2.57 -7.26
C VAL A 73 -2.81 -2.24 -7.21
N SER A 74 -2.37 -1.17 -7.86
CA SER A 74 -0.95 -0.84 -7.94
C SER A 74 -0.39 -0.33 -6.62
N VAL A 75 -1.00 0.70 -6.02
CA VAL A 75 -0.48 1.34 -4.81
C VAL A 75 -0.69 0.45 -3.59
N ASN A 76 -1.89 -0.09 -3.43
CA ASN A 76 -2.15 -0.98 -2.30
C ASN A 76 -1.41 -2.31 -2.47
N GLY A 77 -1.32 -2.84 -3.71
CA GLY A 77 -0.53 -4.05 -4.01
C GLY A 77 0.97 -3.87 -3.76
N ALA A 78 1.54 -2.71 -4.09
CA ALA A 78 2.94 -2.38 -3.76
C ALA A 78 3.16 -2.31 -2.25
N THR A 79 2.21 -1.74 -1.50
CA THR A 79 2.22 -1.71 -0.03
C THR A 79 2.22 -3.14 0.53
N VAL A 80 1.29 -3.97 0.07
CA VAL A 80 1.17 -5.39 0.44
C VAL A 80 2.43 -6.18 0.12
N TRP A 81 3.00 -5.97 -1.05
CA TRP A 81 4.24 -6.64 -1.46
C TRP A 81 5.41 -6.24 -0.56
N THR A 82 5.55 -4.95 -0.25
CA THR A 82 6.63 -4.43 0.60
C THR A 82 6.56 -5.02 2.00
N LEU A 83 5.37 -5.03 2.60
CA LEU A 83 5.11 -5.66 3.91
C LEU A 83 5.33 -7.18 3.85
N GLY A 84 4.92 -7.82 2.75
CA GLY A 84 5.12 -9.25 2.50
C GLY A 84 6.60 -9.66 2.41
N VAL A 85 7.48 -8.80 1.89
CA VAL A 85 8.94 -9.05 1.91
C VAL A 85 9.46 -9.09 3.34
N VAL A 86 9.06 -8.15 4.19
CA VAL A 86 9.48 -8.12 5.60
C VAL A 86 8.93 -9.34 6.36
N GLU A 87 7.66 -9.70 6.12
CA GLU A 87 7.04 -10.92 6.65
C GLU A 87 7.80 -12.18 6.23
N ALA A 88 8.15 -12.30 4.94
CA ALA A 88 8.87 -13.45 4.41
C ALA A 88 10.28 -13.58 5.01
N VAL A 89 11.04 -12.49 5.14
CA VAL A 89 12.38 -12.50 5.74
C VAL A 89 12.32 -12.87 7.22
N THR A 90 11.37 -12.28 7.97
CA THR A 90 11.21 -12.55 9.41
C THR A 90 10.67 -13.95 9.72
N SER A 91 10.19 -14.69 8.72
CA SER A 91 9.81 -16.10 8.85
C SER A 91 11.00 -17.05 9.06
N PHE A 92 12.22 -16.62 8.71
CA PHE A 92 13.45 -17.37 8.96
C PHE A 92 14.08 -17.02 10.31
N PRO A 93 14.96 -17.88 10.86
CA PRO A 93 15.79 -17.52 12.00
C PRO A 93 16.64 -16.27 11.71
N ALA A 94 16.62 -15.31 12.63
CA ALA A 94 17.51 -14.17 12.57
C ALA A 94 18.98 -14.61 12.66
N THR A 95 19.87 -13.89 12.00
CA THR A 95 21.32 -14.15 12.05
C THR A 95 21.90 -13.74 13.40
N THR A 96 21.41 -12.63 13.96
CA THR A 96 21.74 -12.17 15.31
C THR A 96 20.50 -11.56 15.97
N CYS A 97 20.37 -11.72 17.29
CA CYS A 97 19.33 -11.06 18.07
C CYS A 97 19.86 -10.64 19.44
N SER A 98 19.32 -9.54 19.95
CA SER A 98 19.43 -9.08 21.34
C SER A 98 18.03 -9.09 21.99
N GLU A 99 17.91 -8.52 23.20
CA GLU A 99 16.63 -8.38 23.90
C GLU A 99 15.66 -7.42 23.20
N SER A 100 16.16 -6.52 22.35
CA SER A 100 15.37 -5.43 21.75
C SER A 100 15.59 -5.26 20.25
N SER A 101 16.42 -6.08 19.61
CA SER A 101 16.69 -5.96 18.17
C SER A 101 17.10 -7.30 17.56
N CYS A 102 16.69 -7.56 16.32
CA CYS A 102 17.05 -8.74 15.56
C CYS A 102 17.49 -8.32 14.15
N THR A 103 18.51 -9.00 13.64
CA THR A 103 19.04 -8.80 12.30
C THR A 103 18.94 -10.09 11.50
N TRP A 104 18.34 -10.01 10.31
CA TRP A 104 18.34 -11.06 9.30
C TRP A 104 19.31 -10.68 8.20
N GLY A 105 20.34 -11.49 8.00
CA GLY A 105 21.44 -11.20 7.09
C GLY A 105 22.70 -10.72 7.82
N PRO A 106 23.69 -10.20 7.08
CA PRO A 106 23.65 -9.91 5.65
C PRO A 106 23.56 -11.18 4.77
N GLY A 107 22.73 -11.14 3.72
CA GLY A 107 22.51 -12.28 2.81
C GLY A 107 22.02 -11.88 1.42
N SER A 108 22.18 -12.77 0.45
CA SER A 108 21.69 -12.61 -0.93
C SER A 108 21.83 -13.92 -1.72
N ASN A 109 21.08 -14.06 -2.81
CA ASN A 109 21.28 -15.17 -3.75
C ASN A 109 22.53 -14.96 -4.60
N ALA A 110 23.02 -16.03 -5.23
CA ALA A 110 24.25 -16.01 -6.01
C ALA A 110 24.26 -14.95 -7.13
N LEU A 111 23.11 -14.74 -7.77
CA LEU A 111 22.97 -13.81 -8.90
C LEU A 111 22.51 -12.40 -8.51
N ASP A 112 22.16 -12.17 -7.24
CA ASP A 112 21.72 -10.85 -6.81
C ASP A 112 22.92 -9.89 -6.83
N PRO A 113 22.78 -8.67 -7.40
CA PRO A 113 23.87 -7.70 -7.46
C PRO A 113 24.17 -7.07 -6.10
N ASN A 114 23.21 -7.14 -5.17
CA ASN A 114 23.26 -6.53 -3.85
C ASN A 114 23.15 -7.59 -2.75
N THR A 115 23.70 -7.26 -1.59
CA THR A 115 23.53 -7.97 -0.31
C THR A 115 22.56 -7.17 0.55
N TYR A 116 21.65 -7.86 1.24
CA TYR A 116 20.61 -7.23 2.04
C TYR A 116 20.71 -7.63 3.51
N GLN A 117 20.29 -6.72 4.39
CA GLN A 117 20.03 -7.03 5.79
C GLN A 117 18.73 -6.36 6.23
N LEU A 118 17.92 -7.07 6.99
CA LEU A 118 16.74 -6.51 7.66
C LEU A 118 17.04 -6.40 9.15
N ILE A 119 16.81 -5.23 9.72
CA ILE A 119 16.92 -4.99 11.16
C ILE A 119 15.56 -4.58 11.69
N VAL A 120 15.11 -5.23 12.77
CA VAL A 120 13.86 -4.90 13.47
C VAL A 120 14.19 -4.64 14.93
N SER A 121 13.72 -3.52 15.48
CA SER A 121 13.98 -3.08 16.84
C SER A 121 12.70 -2.72 17.57
N LYS A 122 12.65 -3.02 18.87
CA LYS A 122 11.56 -2.61 19.75
C LYS A 122 11.73 -1.16 20.18
N ASN A 123 10.66 -0.39 20.11
CA ASN A 123 10.67 0.98 20.60
C ASN A 123 10.54 1.03 22.14
N ALA A 124 10.88 2.20 22.70
CA ALA A 124 10.91 2.41 24.15
C ALA A 124 9.52 2.29 24.82
N ASP A 125 8.45 2.40 24.04
CA ASP A 125 7.07 2.19 24.50
C ASP A 125 6.76 0.71 24.81
N GLY A 126 7.60 -0.23 24.34
CA GLY A 126 7.40 -1.65 24.52
C GLY A 126 6.27 -2.26 23.68
N GLU A 127 5.69 -1.49 22.76
CA GLU A 127 4.54 -1.87 21.95
C GLU A 127 4.79 -1.73 20.44
N SER A 128 5.53 -0.70 20.02
CA SER A 128 5.83 -0.46 18.62
C SER A 128 7.23 -0.96 18.22
N PHE A 129 7.40 -1.16 16.91
CA PHE A 129 8.60 -1.70 16.32
C PHE A 129 9.04 -0.80 15.17
N ASP A 130 10.32 -0.48 15.13
CA ASP A 130 10.97 0.14 13.98
C ASP A 130 11.69 -0.93 13.19
N TRP A 131 11.71 -0.80 11.87
CA TRP A 131 12.42 -1.72 10.99
C TRP A 131 13.04 -0.99 9.81
N HIS A 132 14.12 -1.55 9.29
CA HIS A 132 14.74 -1.07 8.07
C HIS A 132 15.41 -2.21 7.28
N LEU A 133 15.22 -2.17 5.97
CA LEU A 133 15.93 -3.00 5.01
C LEU A 133 17.07 -2.18 4.43
N ASP A 134 18.29 -2.64 4.67
CA ASP A 134 19.47 -2.05 4.09
C ASP A 134 20.03 -2.95 2.99
N ALA A 135 20.68 -2.31 2.04
CA ALA A 135 21.31 -2.97 0.91
C ALA A 135 22.73 -2.43 0.67
N GLN A 136 23.55 -3.28 0.06
CA GLN A 136 24.90 -2.94 -0.35
C GLN A 136 25.27 -3.66 -1.64
N SER A 137 25.82 -2.93 -2.62
CA SER A 137 26.38 -3.52 -3.84
C SER A 137 27.48 -4.53 -3.52
N LYS A 138 27.39 -5.76 -4.04
CA LYS A 138 28.41 -6.80 -3.81
C LYS A 138 29.78 -6.45 -4.36
N SER A 139 29.82 -5.62 -5.40
CA SER A 139 31.06 -5.12 -5.98
C SER A 139 31.56 -3.83 -5.32
N ALA A 140 30.92 -3.35 -4.24
CA ALA A 140 31.42 -2.22 -3.49
C ALA A 140 32.77 -2.55 -2.83
N PRO A 141 33.66 -1.56 -2.66
CA PRO A 141 34.89 -1.76 -1.90
C PRO A 141 34.61 -2.29 -0.48
N ALA A 142 35.55 -3.10 0.03
CA ALA A 142 35.46 -3.60 1.40
C ALA A 142 35.33 -2.44 2.41
N GLY A 143 34.40 -2.56 3.35
CA GLY A 143 34.13 -1.54 4.36
C GLY A 143 33.19 -0.42 3.92
N THR A 144 32.64 -0.47 2.69
CA THR A 144 31.48 0.36 2.33
C THR A 144 30.35 0.09 3.34
N PRO A 145 29.58 1.10 3.79
CA PRO A 145 28.42 0.87 4.64
C PRO A 145 27.24 0.31 3.83
N PHE A 146 26.27 -0.27 4.54
CA PHE A 146 24.95 -0.54 3.98
C PHE A 146 24.16 0.77 3.87
N VAL A 147 23.25 0.84 2.89
CA VAL A 147 22.36 1.97 2.65
C VAL A 147 20.93 1.51 2.90
N THR A 148 20.18 2.24 3.74
CA THR A 148 18.77 1.97 3.98
C THR A 148 17.94 2.33 2.76
N ILE A 149 17.21 1.37 2.21
CA ILE A 149 16.35 1.55 1.03
C ILE A 149 14.87 1.46 1.36
N LEU A 150 14.52 0.76 2.45
CA LEU A 150 13.18 0.73 3.02
C LEU A 150 13.30 0.90 4.53
N HIS A 151 12.41 1.67 5.13
CA HIS A 151 12.28 1.70 6.57
C HIS A 151 10.84 1.96 6.97
N GLY A 152 10.50 1.71 8.22
CA GLY A 152 9.15 1.90 8.68
C GLY A 152 8.97 1.64 10.16
N ASN A 153 7.73 1.81 10.59
CA ASN A 153 7.29 1.46 11.92
C ASN A 153 6.03 0.58 11.85
N ALA A 154 5.84 -0.25 12.85
CA ALA A 154 4.65 -1.06 13.04
C ALA A 154 4.17 -0.93 14.49
N LEU A 155 2.87 -0.64 14.64
CA LEU A 155 2.14 -0.72 15.89
C LEU A 155 1.12 -1.86 15.78
N PRO A 156 1.40 -3.02 16.40
CA PRO A 156 0.50 -4.16 16.38
C PRO A 156 -0.80 -3.89 17.14
N SER A 157 -1.90 -4.44 16.65
CA SER A 157 -3.23 -4.33 17.27
C SER A 157 -3.49 -5.36 18.38
N GLY A 158 -2.53 -6.25 18.64
CA GLY A 158 -2.70 -7.45 19.47
C GLY A 158 -3.34 -8.63 18.72
N ILE A 159 -3.84 -8.43 17.50
CA ILE A 159 -4.17 -9.51 16.57
C ILE A 159 -2.97 -9.68 15.63
N ARG A 160 -2.49 -10.93 15.50
CA ARG A 160 -1.34 -11.27 14.64
C ARG A 160 -1.54 -10.67 13.25
N HIS A 161 -0.50 -10.01 12.74
CA HIS A 161 -0.49 -9.38 11.41
C HIS A 161 -1.47 -8.23 11.19
N ARG A 162 -2.15 -7.73 12.23
CA ARG A 162 -2.96 -6.52 12.15
C ARG A 162 -2.36 -5.40 12.96
N GLY A 163 -2.34 -4.20 12.42
CA GLY A 163 -1.77 -3.02 13.05
C GLY A 163 -1.88 -1.79 12.17
N THR A 164 -1.21 -0.75 12.64
CA THR A 164 -1.04 0.51 11.93
C THR A 164 0.45 0.79 11.80
N GLY A 165 0.87 1.51 10.78
CA GLY A 165 2.26 1.89 10.70
C GLY A 165 2.60 2.72 9.48
N LYS A 166 3.90 2.87 9.28
CA LYS A 166 4.49 3.64 8.19
C LYS A 166 5.50 2.78 7.43
N VAL A 167 5.58 3.00 6.14
CA VAL A 167 6.65 2.49 5.28
C VAL A 167 7.17 3.62 4.44
N THR A 168 8.49 3.76 4.36
CA THR A 168 9.17 4.71 3.50
C THR A 168 10.08 3.94 2.56
N ILE A 169 9.92 4.20 1.26
CA ILE A 169 10.72 3.69 0.17
C ILE A 169 11.61 4.83 -0.32
N ASP A 170 12.93 4.66 -0.20
CA ASP A 170 13.92 5.64 -0.63
C ASP A 170 14.52 5.23 -1.98
N LEU A 171 13.95 5.78 -3.05
CA LEU A 171 14.34 5.47 -4.43
C LEU A 171 15.70 6.09 -4.76
N ASP A 172 15.99 7.27 -4.23
CA ASP A 172 17.29 7.94 -4.41
C ASP A 172 18.42 7.15 -3.75
N ALA A 173 18.20 6.61 -2.54
CA ALA A 173 19.13 5.71 -1.87
C ALA A 173 19.33 4.42 -2.67
N ALA A 174 18.24 3.83 -3.15
CA ALA A 174 18.30 2.60 -3.93
C ALA A 174 19.02 2.81 -5.28
N ALA A 175 18.87 3.97 -5.92
CA ALA A 175 19.56 4.33 -7.15
C ALA A 175 21.10 4.43 -7.00
N THR A 176 21.63 4.50 -5.76
CA THR A 176 23.08 4.42 -5.51
C THR A 176 23.65 2.99 -5.61
N LEU A 177 22.78 1.98 -5.64
CA LEU A 177 23.15 0.58 -5.70
C LEU A 177 23.33 0.09 -7.14
N ASN A 178 24.18 -0.91 -7.32
CA ASN A 178 24.47 -1.46 -8.63
C ASN A 178 23.27 -2.25 -9.17
N ASN A 179 22.98 -2.06 -10.47
CA ASN A 179 21.85 -2.69 -11.17
C ASN A 179 20.49 -2.44 -10.50
N HIS A 180 20.34 -1.32 -9.79
CA HIS A 180 19.03 -0.85 -9.32
C HIS A 180 18.38 0.06 -10.38
N SER A 181 17.08 0.33 -10.24
CA SER A 181 16.38 1.27 -11.11
C SER A 181 16.96 2.68 -11.01
N THR A 182 16.73 3.49 -12.05
CA THR A 182 17.04 4.93 -12.08
C THR A 182 15.86 5.77 -11.59
N ASP A 183 15.01 5.17 -10.75
CA ASP A 183 13.88 5.87 -10.16
C ASP A 183 14.40 6.85 -9.10
N HIS A 184 13.63 7.91 -8.87
CA HIS A 184 14.03 9.02 -8.02
C HIS A 184 12.97 9.33 -6.98
N GLY A 185 13.40 9.95 -5.89
CA GLY A 185 12.52 10.48 -4.87
C GLY A 185 12.20 9.50 -3.74
N THR A 186 11.06 9.73 -3.09
CA THR A 186 10.64 8.99 -1.90
C THR A 186 9.16 8.66 -1.97
N ILE A 187 8.78 7.50 -1.45
CA ILE A 187 7.38 7.09 -1.28
C ILE A 187 7.16 6.80 0.21
N GLU A 188 6.30 7.58 0.85
CA GLU A 188 5.88 7.38 2.24
C GLU A 188 4.45 6.84 2.27
N ILE A 189 4.21 5.77 3.01
CA ILE A 189 2.95 5.06 3.07
C ILE A 189 2.53 4.91 4.52
N ASP A 190 1.47 5.59 4.92
CA ASP A 190 0.73 5.29 6.16
C ASP A 190 -0.27 4.16 5.86
N TYR A 191 -0.30 3.13 6.68
CA TYR A 191 -1.28 2.04 6.55
C TYR A 191 -1.99 1.75 7.87
N SER A 192 -3.25 1.30 7.76
CA SER A 192 -4.03 0.74 8.85
C SER A 192 -4.89 -0.41 8.32
N ASN A 193 -4.89 -1.53 9.04
CA ASN A 193 -5.87 -2.60 8.87
C ASN A 193 -6.57 -2.95 10.20
N VAL A 194 -6.58 -1.99 11.13
CA VAL A 194 -7.36 -2.06 12.37
C VAL A 194 -8.73 -1.46 12.11
N GLY A 195 -9.64 -2.31 11.61
CA GLY A 195 -10.94 -1.87 11.07
C GLY A 195 -10.93 -1.94 9.54
N PRO A 196 -11.74 -1.13 8.84
CA PRO A 196 -11.64 -0.99 7.40
C PRO A 196 -10.23 -0.55 7.00
N ALA A 197 -9.71 -1.10 5.91
CA ALA A 197 -8.38 -0.76 5.43
C ALA A 197 -8.27 0.74 5.08
N HIS A 198 -7.18 1.38 5.49
CA HIS A 198 -6.84 2.76 5.13
C HIS A 198 -5.37 2.82 4.71
N ILE A 199 -5.11 3.37 3.53
CA ILE A 199 -3.77 3.61 3.01
C ILE A 199 -3.67 5.06 2.58
N VAL A 200 -2.64 5.77 3.03
CA VAL A 200 -2.25 7.08 2.52
C VAL A 200 -0.84 6.99 1.99
N ALA A 201 -0.61 7.28 0.71
CA ALA A 201 0.71 7.31 0.12
C ALA A 201 1.07 8.71 -0.37
N ARG A 202 2.30 9.15 -0.10
CA ARG A 202 2.88 10.42 -0.54
C ARG A 202 4.13 10.12 -1.35
N PHE A 203 4.16 10.63 -2.57
CA PHE A 203 5.25 10.47 -3.50
C PHE A 203 5.90 11.84 -3.66
N THR A 204 7.21 11.92 -3.49
CA THR A 204 7.96 13.18 -3.58
C THR A 204 9.07 13.05 -4.60
N GLY A 205 9.05 13.91 -5.62
CA GLY A 205 10.10 13.99 -6.64
C GLY A 205 10.23 12.74 -7.52
N VAL A 206 9.16 11.97 -7.70
CA VAL A 206 9.15 10.75 -8.50
C VAL A 206 9.12 11.07 -9.99
N ASN A 207 9.73 10.20 -10.80
CA ASN A 207 9.74 10.35 -12.25
C ASN A 207 8.34 10.11 -12.84
N ASP A 208 7.94 10.93 -13.81
CA ASP A 208 6.79 10.62 -14.67
C ASP A 208 7.23 9.63 -15.76
N SER A 209 6.65 8.43 -15.72
CA SER A 209 6.94 7.36 -16.69
C SER A 209 5.99 7.35 -17.89
N SER A 210 5.06 8.31 -17.99
CA SER A 210 4.14 8.37 -19.11
C SER A 210 4.88 8.74 -20.40
N PRO A 211 4.51 8.15 -21.56
CA PRO A 211 5.22 8.41 -22.82
C PRO A 211 5.25 9.88 -23.24
N ASN A 212 4.28 10.67 -22.78
CA ASN A 212 4.12 12.08 -23.15
C ASN A 212 4.84 13.04 -22.19
N HIS A 213 5.23 12.57 -21.00
CA HIS A 213 5.88 13.38 -19.96
C HIS A 213 7.22 12.74 -19.51
N ALA A 214 7.82 11.92 -20.37
CA ALA A 214 9.08 11.26 -20.07
C ALA A 214 10.18 12.30 -19.72
N GLY A 215 10.67 12.23 -18.49
CA GLY A 215 11.67 13.16 -17.94
C GLY A 215 11.11 14.24 -17.02
N ASP A 216 9.79 14.38 -16.95
CA ASP A 216 9.16 15.19 -15.91
C ASP A 216 9.26 14.50 -14.55
N ARG A 217 9.17 15.31 -13.49
CA ARG A 217 9.10 14.87 -12.11
C ARG A 217 7.89 15.45 -11.44
N GLY A 218 7.30 14.68 -10.55
CA GLY A 218 6.15 15.13 -9.79
C GLY A 218 6.10 14.61 -8.39
N ASN A 219 5.15 15.16 -7.68
CA ASN A 219 4.70 14.68 -6.41
C ASN A 219 3.31 14.07 -6.62
N ALA A 220 2.97 13.08 -5.81
CA ALA A 220 1.65 12.48 -5.83
C ALA A 220 1.13 12.26 -4.42
N TYR A 221 -0.18 12.31 -4.29
CA TYR A 221 -0.89 11.97 -3.07
C TYR A 221 -1.94 10.91 -3.39
N TYR A 222 -2.09 9.93 -2.51
CA TYR A 222 -3.07 8.87 -2.63
C TYR A 222 -3.70 8.63 -1.26
N ASP A 223 -5.03 8.63 -1.17
CA ASP A 223 -5.78 8.26 0.04
C ASP A 223 -6.85 7.24 -0.36
N PHE A 224 -6.75 6.03 0.19
CA PHE A 224 -7.71 4.95 -0.02
C PHE A 224 -8.32 4.52 1.30
N ARG A 225 -9.65 4.46 1.35
CA ARG A 225 -10.42 4.01 2.51
C ARG A 225 -11.44 2.98 2.08
N GLU A 226 -11.40 1.83 2.74
CA GLU A 226 -12.50 0.87 2.70
C GLU A 226 -13.68 1.39 3.55
N LEU A 227 -14.90 1.24 3.04
CA LEU A 227 -16.10 1.63 3.77
C LEU A 227 -16.66 0.46 4.58
N VAL A 228 -17.13 0.74 5.80
CA VAL A 228 -17.76 -0.27 6.68
C VAL A 228 -18.95 -0.98 6.01
N SER A 229 -19.66 -0.27 5.12
CA SER A 229 -20.81 -0.80 4.37
C SER A 229 -20.42 -1.78 3.24
N GLY A 230 -19.12 -1.98 3.01
CA GLY A 230 -18.61 -2.46 1.73
C GLY A 230 -18.60 -1.32 0.70
N GLY A 231 -17.62 -1.37 -0.21
CA GLY A 231 -17.27 -0.26 -1.11
C GLY A 231 -15.97 0.43 -0.71
N GLY A 232 -15.65 1.53 -1.39
CA GLY A 232 -14.41 2.26 -1.15
C GLY A 232 -14.45 3.70 -1.63
N ASP A 233 -13.50 4.47 -1.09
CA ASP A 233 -13.23 5.85 -1.41
C ASP A 233 -11.72 5.94 -1.72
N MET A 234 -11.37 6.44 -2.89
CA MET A 234 -10.00 6.57 -3.37
C MET A 234 -9.83 7.94 -4.01
N GLU A 235 -8.88 8.72 -3.51
CA GLU A 235 -8.46 9.97 -4.14
C GLU A 235 -6.99 9.87 -4.50
N ILE A 236 -6.64 10.26 -5.73
CA ILE A 236 -5.26 10.40 -6.19
C ILE A 236 -5.07 11.78 -6.78
N ALA A 237 -4.03 12.47 -6.36
CA ALA A 237 -3.62 13.76 -6.90
C ALA A 237 -2.18 13.72 -7.39
N TRP A 238 -1.91 14.45 -8.46
CA TRP A 238 -0.58 14.62 -9.04
C TRP A 238 -0.24 16.10 -9.18
N HIS A 239 1.03 16.42 -8.95
CA HIS A 239 1.60 17.73 -9.21
C HIS A 239 2.88 17.57 -10.02
N ASN A 240 2.85 18.00 -11.26
CA ASN A 240 4.04 18.09 -12.09
C ASN A 240 4.87 19.29 -11.65
N THR A 241 6.05 19.04 -11.09
CA THR A 241 6.92 20.09 -10.53
C THR A 241 7.64 20.90 -11.62
N ASN A 242 7.70 20.40 -12.86
CA ASN A 242 8.29 21.09 -14.01
C ASN A 242 7.31 22.10 -14.61
N THR A 243 6.05 21.71 -14.81
CA THR A 243 5.03 22.54 -15.48
C THR A 243 4.09 23.24 -14.51
N ASN A 244 4.11 22.84 -13.23
CA ASN A 244 3.18 23.26 -12.19
C ASN A 244 1.71 22.86 -12.46
N GLU A 245 1.51 21.94 -13.40
CA GLU A 245 0.21 21.34 -13.69
C GLU A 245 -0.18 20.38 -12.57
N ARG A 246 -1.48 20.34 -12.27
CA ARG A 246 -2.01 19.53 -11.17
C ARG A 246 -3.26 18.82 -11.62
N ASP A 247 -3.45 17.59 -11.20
CA ASP A 247 -4.66 16.82 -11.44
C ASP A 247 -5.05 16.00 -10.23
N ASP A 248 -6.32 15.65 -10.18
CA ASP A 248 -6.96 14.90 -9.11
C ASP A 248 -8.05 14.00 -9.69
N ILE A 249 -8.15 12.80 -9.14
CA ILE A 249 -9.20 11.83 -9.42
C ILE A 249 -9.75 11.35 -8.09
N HIS A 250 -10.98 11.75 -7.77
CA HIS A 250 -11.74 11.24 -6.64
C HIS A 250 -12.76 10.19 -7.08
N SER A 251 -12.48 8.91 -6.78
CA SER A 251 -13.33 7.78 -7.13
C SER A 251 -13.93 7.10 -5.92
N ARG A 252 -15.23 6.81 -6.00
CA ARG A 252 -16.02 6.25 -4.91
C ARG A 252 -16.91 5.15 -5.45
N TRP A 253 -17.08 4.07 -4.71
CA TRP A 253 -17.98 2.98 -5.09
C TRP A 253 -18.69 2.36 -3.90
N LEU A 254 -19.87 1.83 -4.17
CA LEU A 254 -20.71 1.12 -3.22
C LEU A 254 -20.37 -0.37 -3.24
N ASN A 255 -20.85 -1.09 -2.22
CA ASN A 255 -20.70 -2.54 -2.13
C ASN A 255 -21.33 -3.31 -3.31
N ASP A 256 -22.31 -2.72 -3.99
CA ASP A 256 -22.91 -3.31 -5.19
C ASP A 256 -22.05 -3.12 -6.46
N GLY A 257 -20.89 -2.46 -6.35
CA GLY A 257 -19.97 -2.20 -7.46
C GLY A 257 -20.33 -0.96 -8.29
N SER A 258 -21.46 -0.30 -8.05
CA SER A 258 -21.78 0.99 -8.66
C SER A 258 -20.87 2.07 -8.10
N GLY A 259 -20.41 2.99 -8.94
CA GLY A 259 -19.49 4.03 -8.50
C GLY A 259 -19.42 5.24 -9.41
N ARG A 260 -18.56 6.17 -9.02
CA ARG A 260 -18.35 7.46 -9.65
C ARG A 260 -16.91 7.89 -9.49
N ALA A 261 -16.34 8.46 -10.54
CA ALA A 261 -15.09 9.18 -10.54
C ALA A 261 -15.34 10.63 -10.93
N ASP A 262 -14.80 11.56 -10.16
CA ASP A 262 -14.74 12.98 -10.46
C ASP A 262 -13.28 13.37 -10.65
N VAL A 263 -12.98 14.05 -11.75
CA VAL A 263 -11.63 14.41 -12.16
C VAL A 263 -11.55 15.91 -12.27
N THR A 264 -10.46 16.47 -11.75
CA THR A 264 -10.14 17.89 -11.86
C THR A 264 -8.71 18.00 -12.36
N ALA A 265 -8.47 18.83 -13.37
CA ALA A 265 -7.11 19.17 -13.77
C ALA A 265 -6.95 20.68 -13.94
N LEU A 266 -5.86 21.20 -13.41
CA LEU A 266 -5.38 22.57 -13.55
C LEU A 266 -4.15 22.50 -14.45
N VAL A 267 -4.38 22.65 -15.75
CA VAL A 267 -3.33 22.58 -16.77
C VAL A 267 -3.12 23.93 -17.44
N THR A 268 -2.01 24.08 -18.16
CA THR A 268 -1.63 25.36 -18.78
C THR A 268 -2.69 25.88 -19.77
N SER A 269 -3.43 24.96 -20.41
CA SER A 269 -4.49 25.27 -21.39
C SER A 269 -5.85 25.61 -20.77
N GLY A 270 -6.01 25.48 -19.45
CA GLY A 270 -7.23 25.78 -18.73
C GLY A 270 -7.58 24.75 -17.65
N ASN A 271 -8.72 24.96 -17.00
CA ASN A 271 -9.22 24.01 -16.01
C ASN A 271 -10.14 22.99 -16.68
N LEU A 272 -9.91 21.71 -16.40
CA LEU A 272 -10.69 20.59 -16.86
C LEU A 272 -11.45 20.00 -15.67
N SER A 273 -12.72 19.64 -15.89
CA SER A 273 -13.46 18.77 -14.99
C SER A 273 -14.25 17.73 -15.77
N LEU A 274 -14.15 16.48 -15.32
CA LEU A 274 -14.82 15.32 -15.91
C LEU A 274 -15.45 14.50 -14.78
N SER A 275 -16.65 13.99 -15.02
CA SER A 275 -17.32 13.06 -14.12
C SER A 275 -17.85 11.87 -14.91
N ASN A 276 -17.59 10.67 -14.41
CA ASN A 276 -18.12 9.44 -14.98
C ASN A 276 -18.66 8.56 -13.85
N CYS A 277 -19.86 8.02 -14.04
CA CYS A 277 -20.38 6.99 -13.17
C CYS A 277 -20.64 5.67 -13.90
N TRP A 278 -20.53 4.62 -13.12
CA TRP A 278 -20.75 3.25 -13.53
C TRP A 278 -21.72 2.59 -12.56
N ALA A 279 -22.48 1.63 -13.06
CA ALA A 279 -23.27 0.73 -12.23
C ALA A 279 -22.64 -0.67 -12.27
N THR A 280 -23.25 -1.65 -11.57
CA THR A 280 -22.94 -3.08 -11.76
C THR A 280 -22.68 -3.40 -13.24
N ALA A 281 -21.76 -4.33 -13.52
CA ALA A 281 -21.33 -4.69 -14.88
C ALA A 281 -22.45 -4.95 -15.90
N ALA A 282 -23.69 -5.18 -15.45
CA ALA A 282 -24.88 -5.39 -16.27
C ALA A 282 -25.58 -4.11 -16.77
N ALA A 283 -25.38 -2.93 -16.15
CA ALA A 283 -26.22 -1.74 -16.38
C ALA A 283 -25.54 -0.62 -17.20
N GLY A 284 -24.27 -0.77 -17.56
CA GLY A 284 -23.55 0.18 -18.43
C GLY A 284 -23.01 1.43 -17.72
N PHE A 285 -22.45 2.35 -18.52
CA PHE A 285 -21.72 3.54 -18.05
C PHE A 285 -22.46 4.83 -18.43
N ALA A 286 -22.41 5.82 -17.55
CA ALA A 286 -22.92 7.17 -17.80
C ALA A 286 -21.80 8.20 -17.62
N THR A 287 -21.39 8.85 -18.70
CA THR A 287 -20.57 10.07 -18.62
C THR A 287 -21.49 11.22 -18.27
N THR A 288 -21.37 11.82 -17.09
CA THR A 288 -22.37 12.80 -16.62
C THR A 288 -21.96 14.24 -16.82
N PHE A 289 -20.66 14.53 -16.82
CA PHE A 289 -20.16 15.86 -17.12
C PHE A 289 -18.76 15.81 -17.69
N ASP A 290 -18.50 16.62 -18.71
CA ASP A 290 -17.20 16.73 -19.32
C ASP A 290 -17.11 18.11 -19.98
N SER A 291 -16.04 18.86 -19.74
CA SER A 291 -15.85 20.19 -20.34
C SER A 291 -15.54 20.16 -21.84
N PHE A 292 -15.55 18.98 -22.47
CA PHE A 292 -15.30 18.74 -23.89
C PHE A 292 -16.58 18.42 -24.70
N GLY A 293 -17.76 18.48 -24.09
CA GLY A 293 -19.05 18.33 -24.78
C GLY A 293 -19.64 16.92 -24.80
N HIS A 294 -19.14 15.97 -24.02
CA HIS A 294 -19.83 14.69 -23.79
C HIS A 294 -21.05 14.91 -22.89
N VAL A 295 -22.18 14.30 -23.25
CA VAL A 295 -23.48 14.52 -22.60
C VAL A 295 -23.99 13.25 -21.94
N GLY A 296 -24.29 13.35 -20.65
CA GLY A 296 -25.17 12.43 -19.91
C GLY A 296 -25.90 13.21 -18.82
N THR A 297 -26.50 12.50 -17.87
CA THR A 297 -27.32 13.13 -16.82
C THR A 297 -26.77 12.79 -15.44
N GLU A 298 -26.50 13.78 -14.59
CA GLU A 298 -26.11 13.57 -13.18
C GLU A 298 -27.09 12.64 -12.43
N ALA A 299 -28.38 12.68 -12.79
CA ALA A 299 -29.40 11.80 -12.24
C ALA A 299 -29.16 10.29 -12.52
N ALA A 300 -28.23 9.94 -13.41
CA ALA A 300 -27.84 8.55 -13.69
C ALA A 300 -26.83 8.01 -12.67
N CYS A 301 -26.17 8.86 -11.87
CA CYS A 301 -25.21 8.41 -10.87
C CYS A 301 -25.89 8.02 -9.56
N SER A 302 -25.48 6.89 -9.00
CA SER A 302 -25.86 6.46 -7.65
C SER A 302 -25.14 7.25 -6.54
N ILE A 303 -24.05 7.95 -6.89
CA ILE A 303 -23.20 8.72 -5.99
C ILE A 303 -23.21 10.20 -6.43
N THR A 304 -23.37 11.10 -5.46
CA THR A 304 -23.35 12.56 -5.68
C THR A 304 -21.95 13.07 -6.02
N PRO A 305 -21.81 14.24 -6.69
CA PRO A 305 -20.52 14.83 -7.00
C PRO A 305 -19.63 14.98 -5.76
N ALA A 306 -18.34 14.73 -5.94
CA ALA A 306 -17.32 15.09 -4.96
C ALA A 306 -17.13 16.61 -4.91
N VAL A 307 -16.45 17.08 -3.86
CA VAL A 307 -15.84 18.41 -3.89
C VAL A 307 -14.60 18.30 -4.78
N PRO A 308 -14.48 19.07 -5.86
CA PRO A 308 -13.34 18.97 -6.76
C PRO A 308 -12.01 19.30 -6.06
N GLY A 309 -10.99 18.44 -6.22
CA GLY A 309 -9.61 18.73 -5.87
C GLY A 309 -9.33 18.86 -4.38
N THR A 310 -9.97 18.05 -3.54
CA THR A 310 -9.79 18.05 -2.08
C THR A 310 -8.33 17.88 -1.69
N HIS A 311 -7.61 16.99 -2.38
CA HIS A 311 -6.23 16.65 -2.11
C HIS A 311 -5.23 17.16 -3.16
N MET A 312 -5.65 18.02 -4.12
CA MET A 312 -4.74 18.63 -5.11
C MET A 312 -3.60 19.44 -4.50
N ASN A 313 -3.78 19.97 -3.29
CA ASN A 313 -2.73 20.72 -2.60
C ASN A 313 -1.85 19.83 -1.72
N ASP A 314 -2.26 18.59 -1.43
CA ASP A 314 -1.47 17.66 -0.63
C ASP A 314 -0.35 17.00 -1.44
N ALA A 315 -0.38 17.17 -2.77
CA ALA A 315 0.71 16.84 -3.67
C ALA A 315 1.71 17.99 -3.89
N GLN A 316 1.59 19.15 -3.23
CA GLN A 316 2.54 20.27 -3.42
C GLN A 316 3.83 20.15 -2.62
#